data_AF-A0A2M6ZF71-F1
#
_entry.id   AF-A0A2M6ZF71-F1
#
_cell.length_a   1.000
_cell.length_b   1.000
_cell.length_c   1.000
_cell.angle_alpha   90.00
_cell.angle_beta   90.00
_cell.angle_gamma   90.00
#
_symmetry.space_group_name_H-M   'P 1'
#
loop_
_entity.id
_entity.type
_entity.pdbx_description
1 polymer ?
#
loop_
_entity_poly.entity_id
_entity_poly.type
_entity_poly.pdbx_seq_one_letter_code
_entity_poly.pdbx_strand_id
1 'polypeptide(L)'
;MNWKYALSYIEGCCKRWEAFKKEFKGTEEEKKILEESYMVIFFPDGNIQVNLQGFSPSIMALFHSGVFDPSSSSKYFLSLIREKQRLKEEIKRIEQMIEKIERKLLSINTDNLELSPFHIELRFKSVDYNLIQKLKEWEGCNQEKTDKSPASIRIVLK
;
A
#
# COMPACT_ATOMS: atom_id res chain seq x y z
N MET A 1 17.43 -4.04 -8.56
CA MET A 1 16.79 -3.72 -9.85
C MET A 1 16.72 -2.21 -10.01
N ASN A 2 17.16 -1.65 -11.13
CA ASN A 2 17.13 -0.19 -11.33
C ASN A 2 15.68 0.35 -11.35
N TRP A 3 15.44 1.50 -10.73
CA TRP A 3 14.13 2.15 -10.66
C TRP A 3 13.45 2.37 -12.02
N LYS A 4 14.18 2.83 -13.04
CA LYS A 4 13.64 3.02 -14.40
C LYS A 4 13.20 1.70 -15.02
N TYR A 5 13.99 0.65 -14.83
CA TYR A 5 13.65 -0.68 -15.30
C TYR A 5 12.41 -1.23 -14.56
N ALA A 6 12.33 -1.02 -13.24
CA ALA A 6 11.18 -1.41 -12.44
C ALA A 6 9.88 -0.72 -12.91
N LEU A 7 9.92 0.59 -13.16
CA LEU A 7 8.77 1.32 -13.70
C LEU A 7 8.34 0.79 -15.06
N SER A 8 9.29 0.57 -15.97
CA SER A 8 9.00 0.00 -17.30
C SER A 8 8.42 -1.41 -17.22
N TYR A 9 8.93 -2.23 -16.30
CA TYR A 9 8.42 -3.57 -16.04
C TYR A 9 6.98 -3.54 -15.51
N ILE A 10 6.68 -2.67 -14.53
CA ILE A 10 5.32 -2.48 -13.99
C ILE A 10 4.37 -2.01 -15.09
N GLU A 11 4.75 -0.99 -15.85
CA GLU A 11 3.92 -0.45 -16.93
C GLU A 11 3.67 -1.51 -18.02
N GLY A 12 4.67 -2.30 -18.37
CA GLY A 12 4.56 -3.42 -19.30
C GLY A 12 3.55 -4.47 -18.84
N CYS A 13 3.60 -4.85 -17.56
CA CYS A 13 2.64 -5.79 -16.97
C CYS A 13 1.21 -5.24 -17.00
N CYS A 14 1.03 -3.96 -16.63
CA CYS A 14 -0.28 -3.31 -16.67
C CYS A 14 -0.86 -3.29 -18.08
N LYS A 15 -0.07 -2.90 -19.09
CA LYS A 15 -0.52 -2.87 -20.49
C LYS A 15 -0.89 -4.26 -20.99
N ARG A 16 -0.07 -5.28 -20.71
CA ARG A 16 -0.36 -6.67 -21.08
C ARG A 16 -1.64 -7.17 -20.42
N TRP A 17 -1.85 -6.86 -19.14
CA TRP A 17 -3.05 -7.28 -18.41
C TRP A 17 -4.33 -6.63 -18.96
N GLU A 18 -4.30 -5.33 -19.21
CA GLU A 18 -5.45 -4.62 -19.80
C GLU A 18 -5.77 -5.12 -21.23
N ALA A 19 -4.74 -5.42 -22.03
CA ALA A 19 -4.94 -6.02 -23.35
C ALA A 19 -5.59 -7.41 -23.24
N PHE A 20 -5.07 -8.26 -22.34
CA PHE A 20 -5.63 -9.59 -22.09
C PHE A 20 -7.11 -9.52 -21.71
N LYS A 21 -7.49 -8.67 -20.75
CA LYS A 21 -8.88 -8.53 -20.32
C LYS A 21 -9.83 -8.16 -21.47
N LYS A 22 -9.39 -7.31 -22.40
CA LYS A 22 -10.19 -6.89 -23.57
C LYS A 22 -10.38 -8.01 -24.58
N GLU A 23 -9.38 -8.87 -24.75
CA GLU A 23 -9.39 -9.94 -25.75
C GLU A 23 -9.92 -11.27 -25.19
N PHE A 24 -10.14 -11.35 -23.87
CA PHE A 24 -10.54 -12.58 -23.19
C PHE A 24 -11.93 -13.06 -23.63
N LYS A 25 -11.96 -14.25 -24.24
CA LYS A 25 -13.18 -14.93 -24.69
C LYS A 25 -13.63 -15.99 -23.67
N GLY A 26 -14.04 -15.55 -22.48
CA GLY A 26 -14.65 -16.40 -21.46
C GLY A 26 -16.14 -16.15 -21.26
N THR A 27 -16.70 -16.84 -20.28
CA THR A 27 -18.07 -16.61 -19.80
C THR A 27 -18.21 -15.22 -19.15
N GLU A 28 -19.44 -14.72 -19.04
CA GLU A 28 -19.68 -13.42 -18.37
C GLU A 28 -19.25 -13.42 -16.89
N GLU A 29 -19.35 -14.57 -16.22
CA GLU A 29 -18.88 -14.74 -14.84
C GLU A 29 -17.36 -14.64 -14.75
N GLU A 30 -16.63 -15.32 -15.65
CA GLU A 30 -15.17 -15.21 -15.71
C GLU A 30 -14.71 -13.78 -16.03
N LYS A 31 -15.39 -13.07 -16.94
CA LYS A 31 -15.09 -11.67 -17.26
C LYS A 31 -15.27 -10.76 -16.06
N LYS A 32 -16.34 -10.94 -15.29
CA LYS A 32 -16.57 -10.17 -14.06
C LYS A 32 -15.46 -10.39 -13.03
N ILE A 33 -15.03 -11.63 -12.84
CA ILE A 33 -13.92 -11.95 -11.93
C ILE A 33 -12.61 -11.31 -12.42
N LEU A 34 -12.37 -11.29 -13.74
CA LEU A 34 -11.22 -10.61 -14.34
C LEU A 34 -11.25 -9.10 -14.16
N GLU A 35 -12.42 -8.46 -14.27
CA GLU A 35 -12.57 -7.03 -14.02
C GLU A 35 -12.27 -6.65 -12.57
N GLU A 36 -12.61 -7.53 -11.63
CA GLU A 36 -12.34 -7.34 -10.20
C GLU A 36 -10.90 -7.68 -9.77
N SER A 37 -10.10 -8.21 -10.69
CA SER A 37 -8.70 -8.52 -10.43
C SER A 37 -7.84 -7.28 -10.25
N TYR A 38 -6.77 -7.41 -9.46
CA TYR A 38 -5.82 -6.32 -9.21
C TYR A 38 -4.39 -6.86 -9.13
N MET A 39 -3.43 -6.00 -9.48
CA MET A 39 -2.01 -6.33 -9.44
C MET A 39 -1.39 -5.86 -8.13
N VAL A 40 -0.52 -6.68 -7.55
CA VAL A 40 0.22 -6.37 -6.32
C VAL A 40 1.71 -6.54 -6.58
N ILE A 41 2.50 -5.56 -6.17
CA ILE A 41 3.96 -5.67 -6.14
C ILE A 41 4.33 -6.47 -4.89
N PHE A 42 4.89 -7.65 -5.06
CA PHE A 42 5.33 -8.51 -3.97
C PHE A 42 6.84 -8.52 -3.88
N PHE A 43 7.35 -8.18 -2.69
CA PHE A 43 8.77 -8.25 -2.34
C PHE A 43 9.00 -9.54 -1.54
N PRO A 44 9.75 -10.52 -2.05
CA PRO A 44 10.04 -11.78 -1.35
C PRO A 44 10.71 -11.59 0.01
N ASP A 45 11.44 -10.48 0.18
CA ASP A 45 12.24 -10.20 1.37
C ASP A 45 11.44 -9.49 2.48
N GLY A 46 10.16 -9.15 2.24
CA GLY A 46 9.41 -8.20 3.05
C GLY A 46 8.10 -8.75 3.60
N ASN A 47 8.14 -9.69 4.55
CA ASN A 47 7.00 -9.96 5.43
C ASN A 47 6.84 -8.83 6.46
N ILE A 48 6.46 -7.64 6.02
CA ILE A 48 6.18 -6.50 6.91
C ILE A 48 4.68 -6.18 6.84
N GLN A 49 3.96 -6.59 7.89
CA GLN A 49 2.63 -6.08 8.22
C GLN A 49 2.74 -5.28 9.52
N VAL A 50 2.37 -4.01 9.48
CA VAL A 50 2.26 -3.16 10.67
C VAL A 50 0.79 -3.08 11.07
N ASN A 51 0.46 -3.63 12.23
CA ASN A 51 -0.87 -3.53 12.83
C ASN A 51 -0.95 -2.25 13.68
N LEU A 52 -1.89 -1.37 13.38
CA LEU A 52 -2.17 -0.12 14.11
C LEU A 52 -3.44 -0.20 14.98
N GLN A 53 -3.96 -1.40 15.27
CA GLN A 53 -5.03 -1.57 16.26
C GLN A 53 -4.44 -1.68 17.66
N GLY A 54 -4.69 -0.67 18.50
CA GLY A 54 -4.31 -0.71 19.92
C GLY A 54 -4.50 0.60 20.69
N PHE A 55 -4.65 1.74 20.01
CA PHE A 55 -4.88 3.01 20.69
C PHE A 55 -6.16 3.68 20.20
N SER A 56 -7.27 3.40 20.89
CA SER A 56 -8.48 4.22 20.71
C SER A 56 -8.39 5.45 21.62
N PRO A 57 -8.77 6.66 21.15
CA PRO A 57 -8.89 7.86 21.97
C PRO A 57 -9.79 7.68 23.20
N SER A 58 -10.68 6.69 23.19
CA SER A 58 -11.60 6.32 24.27
C SER A 58 -10.88 5.84 25.54
N ILE A 59 -9.70 5.21 25.41
CA ILE A 59 -8.90 4.72 26.55
C ILE A 59 -8.22 5.88 27.30
N MET A 60 -7.91 6.98 26.61
CA MET A 60 -7.33 8.17 27.26
C MET A 60 -8.38 9.01 28.03
N ALA A 61 -9.65 8.96 27.63
CA ALA A 61 -10.73 9.72 28.26
C ALA A 61 -11.18 9.16 29.62
N LEU A 62 -10.89 7.90 29.92
CA LEU A 62 -11.32 7.19 31.14
C LEU A 62 -10.51 7.55 32.40
N PHE A 63 -9.36 8.22 32.27
CA PHE A 63 -8.44 8.42 33.41
C PHE A 63 -8.52 9.78 34.11
N HIS A 64 -9.34 10.75 33.68
CA HIS A 64 -9.45 12.03 34.40
C HIS A 64 -10.81 12.74 34.28
N SER A 65 -11.90 12.06 34.65
CA SER A 65 -13.18 12.71 34.98
C SER A 65 -13.31 12.85 36.49
N GLY A 66 -12.69 13.88 37.06
CA GLY A 66 -12.85 14.24 38.45
C GLY A 66 -11.87 15.34 38.85
N VAL A 67 -12.41 16.39 39.48
CA VAL A 67 -11.72 17.53 40.12
C VAL A 67 -11.43 18.72 39.21
N PHE A 68 -12.40 19.66 39.13
CA PHE A 68 -12.05 21.08 38.98
C PHE A 68 -12.88 21.97 39.92
N ASP A 69 -12.13 22.68 40.77
CA ASP A 69 -12.54 23.85 41.56
C ASP A 69 -12.61 25.09 40.61
N PRO A 70 -13.67 25.93 40.68
CA PRO A 70 -13.82 27.12 39.84
C PRO A 70 -12.61 28.08 39.82
N SER A 71 -11.83 28.14 40.91
CA SER A 71 -10.62 28.98 41.02
C SER A 71 -9.42 28.46 40.21
N SER A 72 -9.49 27.23 39.70
CA SER A 72 -8.44 26.53 38.93
C SER A 72 -8.62 26.62 37.41
N SER A 73 -9.78 27.13 36.96
CA SER A 73 -10.18 27.20 35.54
C SER A 73 -9.30 28.12 34.69
N SER A 74 -8.89 29.29 35.21
CA SER A 74 -8.03 30.20 34.46
C SER A 74 -6.61 29.69 34.29
N LYS A 75 -6.04 29.01 35.30
CA LYS A 75 -4.70 28.39 35.22
C LYS A 75 -4.70 27.20 34.26
N TYR A 76 -5.75 26.38 34.30
CA TYR A 76 -5.95 25.28 33.35
C TYR A 76 -6.18 25.79 31.91
N PHE A 77 -6.96 26.86 31.74
CA PHE A 77 -7.14 27.49 30.44
C PHE A 77 -5.83 28.08 29.90
N LEU A 78 -5.03 28.72 30.75
CA LEU A 78 -3.69 29.19 30.38
C LEU A 78 -2.74 28.05 30.04
N SER A 79 -2.81 26.90 30.72
CA SER A 79 -2.01 25.72 30.35
C SER A 79 -2.44 25.15 29.00
N LEU A 80 -3.74 25.07 28.72
CA LEU A 80 -4.26 24.64 27.41
C LEU A 80 -3.88 25.61 26.29
N ILE A 81 -3.85 26.93 26.53
CA ILE A 81 -3.36 27.91 25.55
C ILE A 81 -1.87 27.69 25.26
N ARG A 82 -1.06 27.49 26.30
CA ARG A 82 0.39 27.24 26.15
C ARG A 82 0.64 25.93 25.42
N GLU A 83 -0.12 24.89 25.75
CA GLU A 83 -0.03 23.60 25.08
C GLU A 83 -0.45 23.69 23.61
N LYS A 84 -1.53 24.42 23.31
CA LYS A 84 -1.92 24.73 21.93
C LYS A 84 -0.85 25.51 21.17
N GLN A 85 -0.16 26.47 21.80
CA GLN A 85 0.96 27.19 21.20
C GLN A 85 2.15 26.26 20.93
N ARG A 86 2.52 25.42 21.90
CA ARG A 86 3.56 24.40 21.74
C ARG A 86 3.26 23.46 20.58
N LEU A 87 2.04 22.94 20.51
CA LEU A 87 1.60 22.07 19.42
C LEU A 87 1.64 22.77 18.06
N LYS A 88 1.29 24.06 17.99
CA LYS A 88 1.45 24.85 16.76
C LYS A 88 2.90 25.00 16.32
N GLU A 89 3.82 25.20 17.27
CA GLU A 89 5.25 25.26 16.97
C GLU A 89 5.81 23.91 16.52
N GLU A 90 5.35 22.81 17.13
CA GLU A 90 5.69 21.44 16.70
C GLU A 90 5.18 21.15 15.30
N ILE A 91 3.92 21.50 14.98
CA ILE A 91 3.37 21.39 13.62
C ILE A 91 4.25 22.14 12.62
N LYS A 92 4.61 23.40 12.92
CA LYS A 92 5.47 24.21 12.05
C LYS A 92 6.84 23.57 11.85
N ARG A 93 7.44 22.98 12.89
CA ARG A 93 8.71 22.24 12.76
C ARG A 93 8.57 21.00 11.89
N ILE A 94 7.47 20.26 12.05
CA ILE A 94 7.16 19.08 11.23
C ILE A 94 6.96 19.48 9.77
N GLU A 95 6.21 20.54 9.49
CA GLU A 95 6.03 21.08 8.14
C GLU A 95 7.36 21.46 7.48
N GLN A 96 8.26 22.13 8.22
CA GLN A 96 9.62 22.45 7.74
C GLN A 96 10.46 21.19 7.49
N MET A 97 10.30 20.15 8.32
CA MET A 97 10.97 18.86 8.10
C MET A 97 10.43 18.15 6.86
N ILE A 98 9.12 18.17 6.63
CA ILE A 98 8.49 17.63 5.41
C ILE A 98 9.04 18.35 4.19
N GLU A 99 9.02 19.68 4.17
CA GLU A 99 9.55 20.47 3.05
C GLU A 99 11.03 20.17 2.77
N LYS A 100 11.83 20.00 3.83
CA LYS A 100 13.24 19.61 3.71
C LYS A 100 13.40 18.19 3.13
N ILE A 101 12.54 17.25 3.51
CA ILE A 101 12.53 15.89 2.97
C ILE A 101 12.08 15.92 1.50
N GLU A 102 11.02 16.66 1.15
CA GLU A 102 10.56 16.81 -0.23
C GLU A 102 11.64 17.37 -1.14
N ARG A 103 12.35 18.42 -0.71
CA ARG A 103 13.52 18.95 -1.44
C ARG A 103 14.62 17.91 -1.59
N LYS A 104 14.88 17.11 -0.55
CA LYS A 104 15.84 16.00 -0.63
C LYS A 104 15.37 14.94 -1.63
N LEU A 105 14.10 14.55 -1.61
CA LEU A 105 13.51 13.58 -2.55
C LEU A 105 13.62 14.09 -3.99
N LEU A 106 13.37 15.37 -4.25
CA LEU A 106 13.56 15.99 -5.56
C LEU A 106 15.03 15.99 -6.02
N SER A 107 15.97 16.03 -5.09
CA SER A 107 17.41 15.94 -5.38
C SER A 107 17.94 14.50 -5.47
N ILE A 108 17.13 13.48 -5.15
CA ILE A 108 17.55 12.10 -5.33
C ILE A 108 17.61 11.84 -6.82
N ASN A 109 18.83 11.57 -7.30
CA ASN A 109 19.01 11.05 -8.63
C ASN A 109 18.38 9.64 -8.70
N THR A 110 17.21 9.56 -9.32
CA THR A 110 16.46 8.31 -9.49
C THR A 110 17.22 7.27 -10.32
N ASP A 111 18.27 7.68 -11.03
CA ASP A 111 19.16 6.77 -11.78
C ASP A 111 19.95 5.82 -10.87
N ASN A 112 20.20 6.22 -9.61
CA ASN A 112 20.95 5.45 -8.63
C ASN A 112 20.05 4.73 -7.61
N LEU A 113 18.73 4.82 -7.77
CA LEU A 113 17.80 4.09 -6.90
C LEU A 113 17.70 2.64 -7.34
N GLU A 114 18.18 1.76 -6.47
CA GLU A 114 18.00 0.32 -6.61
C GLU A 114 16.84 -0.15 -5.74
N LEU A 115 15.89 -0.82 -6.38
CA LEU A 115 14.83 -1.56 -5.70
C LEU A 115 15.28 -2.99 -5.44
N SER A 116 14.90 -3.51 -4.26
CA SER A 116 14.96 -4.94 -4.01
C SER A 116 14.21 -5.71 -5.11
N PRO A 117 14.65 -6.92 -5.46
CA PRO A 117 13.93 -7.76 -6.41
C PRO A 117 12.47 -7.92 -5.98
N PHE A 118 11.55 -7.72 -6.92
CA PHE A 118 10.13 -7.95 -6.71
C PHE A 118 9.53 -8.70 -7.90
N HIS A 119 8.30 -9.15 -7.73
CA HIS A 119 7.49 -9.63 -8.84
C HIS A 119 6.07 -9.09 -8.71
N ILE A 120 5.35 -9.05 -9.83
CA ILE A 120 3.97 -8.56 -9.86
C ILE A 120 3.05 -9.77 -9.80
N GLU A 121 2.19 -9.82 -8.79
CA GLU A 121 1.21 -10.88 -8.63
C GLU A 121 -0.17 -10.39 -9.02
N LEU A 122 -0.93 -11.26 -9.69
CA LEU A 122 -2.34 -11.05 -9.95
C LEU A 122 -3.16 -11.61 -8.77
N ARG A 123 -4.08 -10.81 -8.27
CA ARG A 123 -4.97 -11.15 -7.15
C ARG A 123 -6.42 -10.95 -7.58
N PHE A 124 -7.32 -11.72 -6.95
CA PHE A 124 -8.74 -11.73 -7.25
C PHE A 124 -9.53 -11.54 -5.97
N LYS A 125 -10.71 -10.91 -6.07
CA LYS A 125 -11.66 -10.82 -4.95
C LYS A 125 -12.45 -12.11 -4.77
N SER A 126 -12.71 -12.81 -5.87
CA SER A 126 -13.45 -14.06 -5.93
C SER A 126 -12.57 -15.14 -6.58
N VAL A 127 -12.67 -16.38 -6.11
CA VAL A 127 -11.84 -17.49 -6.58
C VAL A 127 -12.62 -18.33 -7.58
N ASP A 128 -12.14 -18.36 -8.82
CA ASP A 128 -12.53 -19.36 -9.83
C ASP A 128 -11.28 -20.13 -10.24
N TYR A 129 -11.21 -21.40 -9.84
CA TYR A 129 -10.05 -22.24 -10.08
C TYR A 129 -9.84 -22.54 -11.57
N ASN A 130 -10.91 -22.67 -12.36
CA ASN A 130 -10.80 -22.95 -13.78
C ASN A 130 -10.22 -21.75 -14.52
N LEU A 131 -10.72 -20.55 -14.22
CA LEU A 131 -10.18 -19.30 -14.72
C LEU A 131 -8.72 -19.14 -14.31
N ILE A 132 -8.40 -19.38 -13.04
CA ILE A 132 -7.02 -19.28 -12.52
C ILE A 132 -6.09 -20.25 -13.26
N GLN A 133 -6.49 -21.50 -13.52
CA GLN A 133 -5.65 -22.42 -14.29
C GLN A 133 -5.43 -21.92 -15.73
N LYS A 134 -6.48 -21.43 -16.42
CA LYS A 134 -6.34 -20.82 -17.75
C LYS A 134 -5.36 -19.65 -17.73
N LEU A 135 -5.43 -18.81 -16.70
CA LEU A 135 -4.53 -17.68 -16.54
C LEU A 135 -3.10 -18.10 -16.26
N LYS A 136 -2.86 -19.21 -15.53
CA LYS A 136 -1.50 -19.72 -15.33
C LYS A 136 -0.85 -20.17 -16.64
N GLU A 137 -1.62 -20.60 -17.62
CA GLU A 137 -1.11 -20.99 -18.94
C GLU A 137 -0.94 -19.80 -19.90
N TRP A 138 -1.44 -18.61 -19.53
CA TRP A 138 -1.28 -17.41 -20.35
C TRP A 138 0.20 -17.00 -20.49
N GLU A 139 0.58 -16.59 -21.70
CA GLU A 139 1.96 -16.19 -22.03
C GLU A 139 2.45 -14.97 -21.23
N GLY A 140 1.53 -14.11 -20.79
CA GLY A 140 1.86 -12.98 -19.91
C GLY A 140 2.28 -13.38 -18.50
N CYS A 141 2.14 -14.65 -18.12
CA CYS A 141 2.58 -15.17 -16.85
C CYS A 141 4.05 -15.59 -16.89
N ASN A 142 4.77 -15.25 -15.83
CA ASN A 142 6.07 -15.80 -15.53
C ASN A 142 5.90 -17.25 -15.09
N GLN A 143 6.12 -18.18 -16.02
CA GLN A 143 5.93 -19.62 -15.84
C GLN A 143 6.86 -20.25 -14.78
N GLU A 144 8.02 -19.64 -14.51
CA GLU A 144 8.98 -20.12 -13.53
C GLU A 144 8.60 -19.72 -12.09
N LYS A 145 7.99 -18.53 -11.94
CA LYS A 145 7.60 -17.98 -10.63
C LYS A 145 6.13 -18.24 -10.26
N THR A 146 5.30 -18.54 -11.25
CA THR A 146 3.89 -18.89 -11.06
C THR A 146 3.79 -20.32 -10.54
N ASP A 147 3.07 -20.50 -9.44
CA ASP A 147 2.86 -21.82 -8.85
C ASP A 147 1.83 -22.61 -9.68
N LYS A 148 2.26 -23.72 -10.26
CA LYS A 148 1.42 -24.57 -11.13
C LYS A 148 0.51 -25.53 -10.37
N SER A 149 0.58 -25.56 -9.04
CA SER A 149 -0.31 -26.39 -8.23
C SER A 149 -1.78 -26.02 -8.49
N PRO A 150 -2.68 -27.01 -8.72
CA PRO A 150 -4.10 -26.75 -8.93
C PRO A 150 -4.77 -26.00 -7.77
N ALA A 151 -4.30 -26.22 -6.53
CA ALA A 151 -4.81 -25.58 -5.33
C ALA A 151 -4.30 -24.14 -5.14
N SER A 152 -3.26 -23.75 -5.87
CA SER A 152 -2.64 -22.44 -5.73
C SER A 152 -3.36 -21.39 -6.58
N ILE A 153 -3.61 -20.23 -6.00
CA ILE A 153 -4.20 -19.07 -6.70
C ILE A 153 -3.14 -18.07 -7.16
N ARG A 154 -1.85 -18.37 -6.91
CA ARG A 154 -0.76 -17.44 -7.19
C ARG A 154 -0.46 -17.41 -8.68
N ILE A 155 -0.49 -16.21 -9.25
CA ILE A 155 -0.12 -15.94 -10.64
C ILE A 155 0.88 -14.78 -10.64
N VAL A 156 2.04 -14.98 -11.24
CA VAL A 156 3.11 -13.97 -11.33
C VAL A 156 3.23 -13.51 -12.78
N LEU A 157 3.25 -12.21 -13.02
CA LEU A 157 3.35 -11.63 -14.36
C LEU A 157 4.81 -11.50 -14.83
N LYS A 158 5.02 -11.64 -16.14
CA LYS A 158 6.27 -11.32 -16.86
C LYS A 158 6.16 -9.93 -17.47
#